data_AF-A0A8T4YFX1-F1
#
_entry.id   AF-A0A8T4YFX1-F1
#
_cell.length_a   1.000
_cell.length_b   1.000
_cell.length_c   1.000
_cell.angle_alpha   90.00
_cell.angle_beta   90.00
_cell.angle_gamma   90.00
#
_symmetry.space_group_name_H-M   'P 1'
#
loop_
_entity.id
_entity.type
_entity.pdbx_description
1 polymer ?
#
loop_
_entity_poly.entity_id
_entity_poly.type
_entity_poly.pdbx_seq_one_letter_code
_entity_poly.pdbx_strand_id
1 'polypeptide(L)'
;MKPNYKKILKLTTLVITSLLIATVSAEVYNNLFLTASVGVEGLNLVWDKTGIDSGVLADISGATCTLSGLNAPKGGSRTYSKAIGINATATTTFGIEVVSVTGDGTSNLDYIFIEIYDGSNNLKGNLTVWNEGAKGNTPVQNLSINANEAWRLEWHIAWKTTAAESDSVTVSLKVTTPSP
;
A
#
# COMPACT_ATOMS: atom_id res chain seq x y z
N MET A 1 -16.08 39.34 -81.15
CA MET A 1 -16.15 37.95 -80.64
C MET A 1 -17.39 37.79 -79.78
N LYS A 2 -18.24 36.78 -80.03
CA LYS A 2 -19.40 36.52 -79.17
C LYS A 2 -18.94 35.85 -77.88
N PRO A 3 -19.34 36.33 -76.69
CA PRO A 3 -18.93 35.71 -75.43
C PRO A 3 -19.41 34.26 -75.38
N ASN A 4 -18.48 33.34 -75.08
CA ASN A 4 -18.79 31.92 -74.98
C ASN A 4 -19.23 31.60 -73.55
N TYR A 5 -20.53 31.76 -73.29
CA TYR A 5 -21.14 31.61 -71.96
C TYR A 5 -20.83 30.27 -71.28
N LYS A 6 -20.61 29.19 -72.07
CA LYS A 6 -20.22 27.88 -71.52
C LYS A 6 -18.82 27.90 -70.90
N LYS A 7 -17.88 28.67 -71.46
CA LYS A 7 -16.53 28.81 -70.91
C LYS A 7 -16.52 29.66 -69.64
N ILE A 8 -17.29 30.74 -69.66
CA ILE A 8 -17.42 31.64 -68.49
C ILE A 8 -18.06 30.89 -67.33
N LEU A 9 -19.15 30.15 -67.56
CA LEU A 9 -19.82 29.39 -66.50
C LEU A 9 -18.91 28.34 -65.85
N LYS A 10 -18.13 27.59 -66.65
CA LYS A 10 -17.15 26.62 -66.14
C LYS A 10 -16.07 27.28 -65.28
N LEU A 11 -15.58 28.45 -65.70
CA LEU A 11 -14.58 29.21 -64.95
C LEU A 11 -15.17 29.72 -63.62
N THR A 12 -16.39 30.27 -63.65
CA THR A 12 -17.06 30.75 -62.45
C THR A 12 -17.35 29.61 -61.48
N THR A 13 -17.82 28.46 -61.96
CA THR A 13 -18.04 27.28 -61.11
C THR A 13 -16.72 26.79 -60.48
N LEU A 14 -15.63 26.79 -61.24
CA LEU A 14 -14.30 26.42 -60.74
C LEU A 14 -13.80 27.39 -59.65
N VAL A 15 -14.00 28.69 -59.84
CA VAL A 15 -13.60 29.73 -58.87
C VAL A 15 -14.47 29.65 -57.61
N ILE A 16 -15.78 29.42 -57.75
CA ILE A 16 -16.68 29.27 -56.60
C ILE A 16 -16.34 28.00 -55.82
N THR A 17 -16.06 26.88 -56.50
CA THR A 17 -15.66 25.64 -55.82
C THR A 17 -14.29 25.75 -55.17
N SER A 18 -13.31 26.45 -55.78
CA SER A 18 -12.00 26.65 -55.15
C SER A 18 -12.08 27.55 -53.91
N LEU A 19 -12.93 28.57 -53.92
CA LEU A 19 -13.19 29.42 -52.75
C LEU A 19 -13.86 28.64 -51.61
N LEU A 20 -14.82 27.75 -51.93
CA LEU A 20 -15.49 26.91 -50.94
C LEU A 20 -14.54 25.86 -50.33
N ILE A 21 -13.63 25.29 -51.12
CA ILE A 21 -12.62 24.33 -50.63
C ILE A 21 -11.58 25.03 -49.74
N ALA A 22 -11.21 26.28 -50.06
CA ALA A 22 -10.27 27.06 -49.25
C ALA A 22 -10.81 27.38 -47.84
N THR A 23 -12.12 27.58 -47.69
CA THR A 23 -12.77 27.89 -46.40
C THR A 23 -12.90 26.71 -45.43
N VAL A 24 -12.71 25.47 -45.90
CA VAL A 24 -12.85 24.26 -45.07
C VAL A 24 -11.50 23.76 -44.52
N SER A 25 -10.35 24.24 -45.03
CA SER A 25 -9.05 23.62 -44.73
C SER A 25 -8.31 24.11 -43.47
N ALA A 26 -8.99 24.80 -42.56
CA ALA A 26 -8.41 25.15 -41.26
C ALA A 26 -9.38 24.78 -40.14
N GLU A 27 -9.60 23.48 -39.93
CA GLU A 27 -9.99 23.00 -38.61
C GLU A 27 -8.87 23.38 -37.64
N VAL A 28 -9.07 24.50 -36.94
CA VAL A 28 -8.18 24.92 -35.86
C VAL A 28 -8.41 23.96 -34.71
N TYR A 29 -7.53 22.98 -34.56
CA TYR A 29 -7.53 22.10 -33.39
C TYR A 29 -7.16 22.91 -32.15
N ASN A 30 -8.11 23.06 -31.22
CA ASN A 30 -7.83 23.56 -29.89
C ASN A 30 -7.12 22.45 -29.10
N ASN A 31 -5.79 22.47 -29.12
CA ASN A 31 -4.98 21.55 -28.33
C ASN A 31 -4.80 22.12 -26.91
N LEU A 32 -5.15 21.33 -25.89
CA LEU A 32 -4.80 21.62 -24.50
C LEU A 32 -3.63 20.72 -24.09
N PHE A 33 -2.53 21.32 -23.66
CA PHE A 33 -1.36 20.60 -23.14
C PHE A 33 -1.28 20.78 -21.64
N LEU A 34 -1.19 19.67 -20.91
CA LEU A 34 -0.95 19.65 -19.47
C LEU A 34 0.43 19.06 -19.22
N THR A 35 1.26 19.77 -18.46
CA THR A 35 2.54 19.28 -17.96
C THR A 35 2.50 19.34 -16.44
N ALA A 36 2.80 18.22 -15.79
CA ALA A 36 2.89 18.12 -14.34
C ALA A 36 4.28 17.60 -13.95
N SER A 37 4.79 18.09 -12.82
CA SER A 37 5.98 17.55 -12.16
C SER A 37 5.51 16.69 -10.98
N VAL A 38 6.02 15.47 -10.88
CA VAL A 38 5.70 14.53 -9.80
C VAL A 38 6.96 14.33 -8.97
N GLY A 39 6.87 14.67 -7.68
CA GLY A 39 7.94 14.51 -6.69
C GLY A 39 7.74 13.29 -5.79
N VAL A 40 8.71 13.05 -4.91
CA VAL A 40 8.64 12.05 -3.84
C VAL A 40 8.43 12.76 -2.51
N GLU A 41 7.49 12.27 -1.70
CA GLU A 41 7.21 12.78 -0.36
C GLU A 41 7.79 11.85 0.72
N GLY A 42 8.16 12.42 1.87
CA GLY A 42 8.59 11.65 3.03
C GLY A 42 7.41 10.98 3.76
N LEU A 43 7.71 9.97 4.56
CA LEU A 43 6.71 9.27 5.37
C LEU A 43 6.65 9.85 6.78
N ASN A 44 5.44 10.04 7.30
CA ASN A 44 5.22 10.45 8.70
C ASN A 44 5.36 9.30 9.70
N LEU A 45 5.33 8.05 9.20
CA LEU A 45 5.64 6.84 9.96
C LEU A 45 6.73 6.04 9.26
N VAL A 46 7.68 5.56 10.06
CA VAL A 46 8.80 4.75 9.60
C VAL A 46 8.95 3.51 10.47
N TRP A 47 9.38 2.41 9.86
CA TRP A 47 9.71 1.18 10.57
C TRP A 47 10.98 1.36 11.40
N ASP A 48 11.02 0.75 12.58
CA ASP A 48 12.16 0.81 13.50
C ASP A 48 12.59 -0.58 13.97
N LYS A 49 13.86 -0.91 13.76
CA LYS A 49 14.48 -2.17 14.19
C LYS A 49 15.26 -2.07 15.50
N THR A 50 15.19 -0.94 16.20
CA THR A 50 15.92 -0.73 17.45
C THR A 50 15.41 -1.68 18.53
N GLY A 51 16.26 -2.53 19.09
CA GLY A 51 15.91 -3.42 20.20
C GLY A 51 14.93 -4.55 19.84
N ILE A 52 14.92 -4.99 18.58
CA ILE A 52 14.17 -6.20 18.19
C ILE A 52 14.65 -7.43 18.96
N ASP A 53 13.73 -8.36 19.22
CA ASP A 53 14.02 -9.58 19.96
C ASP A 53 15.09 -10.43 19.28
N SER A 54 15.87 -11.15 20.10
CA SER A 54 16.93 -12.04 19.61
C SER A 54 16.37 -13.11 18.68
N GLY A 55 16.98 -13.26 17.51
CA GLY A 55 16.58 -14.23 16.48
C GLY A 55 15.52 -13.70 15.51
N VAL A 56 14.95 -12.52 15.74
CA VAL A 56 14.13 -11.82 14.75
C VAL A 56 15.05 -10.98 13.87
N LEU A 57 14.85 -11.06 12.56
CA LEU A 57 15.55 -10.24 11.57
C LEU A 57 14.53 -9.31 10.90
N ALA A 58 14.90 -8.04 10.76
CA ALA A 58 14.09 -7.02 10.10
C ALA A 58 14.89 -6.38 8.96
N ASP A 59 14.36 -6.49 7.74
CA ASP A 59 14.86 -5.80 6.56
C ASP A 59 13.88 -4.67 6.19
N ILE A 60 14.37 -3.42 6.22
CA ILE A 60 13.55 -2.22 6.03
C ILE A 60 14.03 -1.52 4.75
N SER A 61 13.11 -1.34 3.80
CA SER A 61 13.35 -0.65 2.54
C SER A 61 12.18 0.30 2.24
N GLY A 62 12.39 1.59 2.54
CA GLY A 62 11.37 2.62 2.41
C GLY A 62 10.15 2.33 3.29
N ALA A 63 8.97 2.25 2.66
CA ALA A 63 7.70 1.96 3.33
C ALA A 63 7.51 0.47 3.70
N THR A 64 8.41 -0.41 3.26
CA THR A 64 8.28 -1.86 3.43
C THR A 64 9.22 -2.36 4.52
N CYS A 65 8.73 -3.28 5.35
CA CYS A 65 9.52 -4.04 6.30
C CYS A 65 9.23 -5.53 6.15
N THR A 66 10.27 -6.35 6.06
CA THR A 66 10.17 -7.81 6.04
C THR A 66 10.76 -8.38 7.32
N LEU A 67 9.96 -9.13 8.05
CA LEU A 67 10.39 -9.86 9.24
C LEU A 67 10.65 -11.32 8.91
N SER A 68 11.72 -11.88 9.48
CA SER A 68 11.99 -13.32 9.46
C SER A 68 12.50 -13.79 10.83
N GLY A 69 12.47 -15.10 11.07
CA GLY A 69 12.87 -15.69 12.35
C GLY A 69 11.77 -15.76 13.41
N LEU A 70 10.53 -15.36 13.09
CA LEU A 70 9.35 -15.49 13.95
C LEU A 70 8.85 -16.95 14.02
N ASN A 71 9.58 -17.79 14.75
CA ASN A 71 9.25 -19.20 14.95
C ASN A 71 8.56 -19.44 16.30
N ALA A 72 7.66 -20.41 16.39
CA ALA A 72 7.08 -20.87 17.66
C ALA A 72 7.16 -22.41 17.73
N PRO A 73 7.28 -23.00 18.94
CA PRO A 73 7.42 -24.44 19.07
C PRO A 73 6.14 -25.17 18.61
N LYS A 74 6.31 -26.36 18.04
CA LYS A 74 5.21 -27.27 17.74
C LYS A 74 4.38 -27.55 19.00
N GLY A 75 3.06 -27.39 18.92
CA GLY A 75 2.16 -27.62 20.06
C GLY A 75 2.34 -26.62 21.20
N GLY A 76 2.97 -25.47 20.95
CA GLY A 76 3.17 -24.43 21.94
C GLY A 76 3.11 -23.04 21.33
N SER A 77 3.31 -22.04 22.18
CA SER A 77 3.31 -20.63 21.80
C SER A 77 4.66 -19.98 22.04
N ARG A 78 4.91 -18.89 21.33
CA ARG A 78 6.00 -17.96 21.61
C ARG A 78 5.50 -16.53 21.44
N THR A 79 5.95 -15.68 22.35
CA THR A 79 5.76 -14.23 22.29
C THR A 79 7.07 -13.55 21.91
N TYR A 80 6.99 -12.64 20.96
CA TYR A 80 8.05 -11.71 20.58
C TYR A 80 7.65 -10.32 21.07
N SER A 81 8.09 -9.97 22.29
CA SER A 81 7.79 -8.69 22.96
C SER A 81 8.17 -7.46 22.14
N LYS A 82 9.16 -7.58 21.25
CA LYS A 82 9.48 -6.54 20.26
C LYS A 82 9.91 -7.17 18.93
N ALA A 83 8.95 -7.51 18.09
CA ALA A 83 9.25 -8.01 16.73
C ALA A 83 9.66 -6.89 15.78
N ILE A 84 8.97 -5.75 15.83
CA ILE A 84 9.29 -4.53 15.06
C ILE A 84 8.72 -3.30 15.76
N GLY A 85 9.32 -2.14 15.53
CA GLY A 85 8.83 -0.84 15.97
C GLY A 85 8.27 0.03 14.84
N ILE A 86 7.51 1.04 15.22
CA ILE A 86 7.05 2.12 14.35
C ILE A 86 7.38 3.45 15.04
N ASN A 87 8.06 4.35 14.34
CA ASN A 87 8.39 5.68 14.82
C ASN A 87 7.66 6.75 14.00
N ALA A 88 7.15 7.77 14.68
CA ALA A 88 6.50 8.90 14.04
C ALA A 88 7.43 10.10 13.93
N THR A 89 7.57 10.65 12.72
CA THR A 89 8.34 11.89 12.47
C THR A 89 7.48 13.14 12.67
N ALA A 90 6.15 12.99 12.62
CA ALA A 90 5.16 14.01 12.94
C ALA A 90 3.95 13.35 13.63
N THR A 91 3.19 14.12 14.42
CA THR A 91 1.96 13.61 15.03
C THR A 91 0.99 13.20 13.93
N THR A 92 0.57 11.94 13.94
CA THR A 92 -0.27 11.36 12.89
C THR A 92 -1.16 10.27 13.45
N THR A 93 -2.20 9.93 12.70
CA THR A 93 -3.01 8.76 12.97
C THR A 93 -2.70 7.66 11.96
N PHE A 94 -2.92 6.41 12.34
CA PHE A 94 -2.77 5.28 11.43
C PHE A 94 -3.70 4.13 11.79
N GLY A 95 -3.81 3.21 10.84
CA GLY A 95 -4.45 1.92 11.03
C GLY A 95 -3.55 0.79 10.57
N ILE A 96 -3.81 -0.40 11.08
CA ILE A 96 -3.15 -1.64 10.68
C ILE A 96 -4.22 -2.66 10.31
N GLU A 97 -4.05 -3.32 9.16
CA GLU A 97 -4.91 -4.42 8.74
C GLU A 97 -4.13 -5.62 8.21
N VAL A 98 -4.77 -6.78 8.26
CA VAL A 98 -4.23 -8.04 7.73
C VAL A 98 -4.66 -8.18 6.27
N VAL A 99 -3.71 -8.06 5.35
CA VAL A 99 -3.96 -8.21 3.92
C VAL A 99 -4.13 -9.69 3.59
N SER A 100 -3.17 -10.52 3.98
CA SER A 100 -3.18 -11.96 3.68
C SER A 100 -2.44 -12.77 4.75
N VAL A 101 -2.89 -14.01 4.93
CA VAL A 101 -2.16 -15.07 5.64
C VAL A 101 -2.18 -16.28 4.71
N THR A 102 -1.01 -16.70 4.24
CA THR A 102 -0.85 -17.79 3.27
C THR A 102 0.24 -18.75 3.74
N GLY A 103 0.30 -19.95 3.14
CA GLY A 103 1.28 -20.98 3.50
C GLY A 103 0.63 -22.34 3.74
N ASP A 104 1.43 -23.39 3.60
CA ASP A 104 1.03 -24.78 3.83
C ASP A 104 0.72 -25.06 5.32
N GLY A 105 1.38 -24.35 6.23
CA GLY A 105 1.18 -24.46 7.67
C GLY A 105 -0.14 -23.90 8.18
N THR A 106 -0.92 -23.15 7.39
CA THR A 106 -2.14 -22.45 7.86
C THR A 106 -3.16 -23.38 8.55
N SER A 107 -3.30 -24.62 8.10
CA SER A 107 -4.19 -25.61 8.74
C SER A 107 -3.74 -26.06 10.14
N ASN A 108 -2.43 -26.04 10.38
CA ASN A 108 -1.77 -26.38 11.65
C ASN A 108 -1.46 -25.16 12.53
N LEU A 109 -1.64 -23.95 12.01
CA LEU A 109 -1.53 -22.71 12.76
C LEU A 109 -2.74 -22.57 13.68
N ASP A 110 -2.49 -22.29 14.96
CA ASP A 110 -3.54 -22.12 15.96
C ASP A 110 -4.01 -20.66 15.98
N TYR A 111 -3.12 -19.75 16.36
CA TYR A 111 -3.37 -18.32 16.32
C TYR A 111 -2.12 -17.49 16.03
N ILE A 112 -2.37 -16.29 15.53
CA ILE A 112 -1.42 -15.18 15.56
C ILE A 112 -2.17 -13.93 16.04
N PHE A 113 -1.68 -13.29 17.10
CA PHE A 113 -2.16 -12.00 17.57
C PHE A 113 -1.00 -11.00 17.61
N ILE A 114 -1.31 -9.74 17.33
CA ILE A 114 -0.37 -8.64 17.47
C ILE A 114 -0.92 -7.65 18.48
N GLU A 115 -0.12 -7.31 19.48
CA GLU A 115 -0.42 -6.24 20.42
C GLU A 115 0.48 -5.04 20.13
N ILE A 116 -0.09 -3.85 20.22
CA ILE A 116 0.57 -2.59 19.87
C ILE A 116 0.77 -1.81 21.16
N TYR A 117 2.03 -1.56 21.52
CA TYR A 117 2.39 -0.85 22.74
C TYR A 117 3.08 0.47 22.44
N ASP A 118 2.80 1.50 23.23
CA ASP A 118 3.61 2.72 23.22
C ASP A 118 4.96 2.53 23.94
N GLY A 119 5.81 3.55 23.87
CA GLY A 119 7.11 3.56 24.56
C GLY A 119 7.03 3.52 26.09
N SER A 120 5.84 3.72 26.67
CA SER A 120 5.57 3.62 28.11
C SER A 120 4.94 2.28 28.51
N ASN A 121 4.89 1.29 27.61
CA ASN A 121 4.26 -0.02 27.80
C ASN A 121 2.74 -0.01 27.98
N ASN A 122 2.05 1.05 27.53
CA ASN A 122 0.58 1.02 27.51
C ASN A 122 0.09 0.35 26.22
N LEU A 123 -0.85 -0.58 26.35
CA LEU A 123 -1.53 -1.19 25.22
C LEU A 123 -2.37 -0.14 24.48
N LYS A 124 -2.14 0.01 23.18
CA LYS A 124 -2.86 0.94 22.29
C LYS A 124 -3.82 0.24 21.35
N GLY A 125 -3.60 -1.03 21.05
CA GLY A 125 -4.49 -1.82 20.21
C GLY A 125 -4.04 -3.26 20.09
N ASN A 126 -4.96 -4.10 19.63
CA ASN A 126 -4.75 -5.52 19.37
C ASN A 126 -5.29 -5.87 17.99
N LEU A 127 -4.50 -6.59 17.21
CA LEU A 127 -4.86 -7.07 15.87
C LEU A 127 -4.85 -8.59 15.87
N THR A 128 -6.01 -9.19 15.61
CA THR A 128 -6.09 -10.62 15.30
C THR A 128 -5.61 -10.85 13.88
N VAL A 129 -4.53 -11.60 13.72
CA VAL A 129 -3.97 -11.97 12.42
C VAL A 129 -4.57 -13.28 11.93
N TRP A 130 -4.58 -14.27 12.80
CA TRP A 130 -5.13 -15.59 12.54
C TRP A 130 -5.78 -16.15 13.79
N ASN A 131 -6.92 -16.81 13.64
CA ASN A 131 -7.57 -17.53 14.73
C ASN A 131 -8.28 -18.77 14.16
N GLU A 132 -7.87 -19.95 14.61
CA GLU A 132 -8.53 -21.25 14.36
C GLU A 132 -8.97 -21.51 12.91
N GLY A 133 -8.09 -21.26 11.93
CA GLY A 133 -8.37 -21.58 10.53
C GLY A 133 -8.85 -20.41 9.68
N ALA A 134 -8.99 -19.22 10.27
CA ALA A 134 -9.40 -18.02 9.56
C ALA A 134 -8.46 -16.83 9.78
N LYS A 135 -8.27 -16.06 8.70
CA LYS A 135 -7.61 -14.75 8.76
C LYS A 135 -8.48 -13.76 9.54
N GLY A 136 -7.86 -12.93 10.37
CA GLY A 136 -8.55 -11.80 10.98
C GLY A 136 -8.98 -10.77 9.93
N ASN A 137 -10.20 -10.23 10.10
CA ASN A 137 -10.83 -9.29 9.16
C ASN A 137 -11.17 -7.94 9.80
N THR A 138 -10.84 -7.74 11.08
CA THR A 138 -11.10 -6.50 11.80
C THR A 138 -9.82 -5.67 11.86
N PRO A 139 -9.71 -4.59 11.08
CA PRO A 139 -8.55 -3.70 11.15
C PRO A 139 -8.55 -2.92 12.47
N VAL A 140 -7.37 -2.56 12.95
CA VAL A 140 -7.20 -1.58 14.03
C VAL A 140 -7.08 -0.21 13.38
N GLN A 141 -7.90 0.74 13.79
CA GLN A 141 -7.99 2.06 13.16
C GLN A 141 -7.86 3.17 14.20
N ASN A 142 -7.57 4.39 13.73
CA ASN A 142 -7.50 5.61 14.55
C ASN A 142 -6.46 5.55 15.69
N LEU A 143 -5.38 4.79 15.51
CA LEU A 143 -4.24 4.82 16.41
C LEU A 143 -3.53 6.17 16.25
N SER A 144 -3.33 6.90 17.35
CA SER A 144 -2.70 8.23 17.32
C SER A 144 -1.34 8.16 17.99
N ILE A 145 -0.29 8.49 17.25
CA ILE A 145 1.10 8.49 17.72
C ILE A 145 1.66 9.91 17.61
N ASN A 146 2.26 10.41 18.69
CA ASN A 146 2.80 11.77 18.70
C ASN A 146 4.13 11.83 17.97
N ALA A 147 4.50 13.02 17.51
CA ALA A 147 5.82 13.27 16.92
C ALA A 147 6.94 12.80 17.87
N ASN A 148 7.92 12.09 17.31
CA ASN A 148 9.07 11.52 18.00
C ASN A 148 8.74 10.40 19.02
N GLU A 149 7.55 9.81 18.96
CA GLU A 149 7.25 8.58 19.70
C GLU A 149 7.63 7.33 18.91
N ALA A 150 8.01 6.30 19.67
CA ALA A 150 8.30 4.96 19.20
C ALA A 150 7.32 3.97 19.81
N TRP A 151 6.60 3.24 18.98
CA TRP A 151 5.69 2.18 19.37
C TRP A 151 6.27 0.83 18.94
N ARG A 152 5.85 -0.26 19.58
CA ARG A 152 6.28 -1.62 19.25
C ARG A 152 5.11 -2.54 18.96
N LEU A 153 5.35 -3.49 18.06
CA LEU A 153 4.43 -4.57 17.75
C LEU A 153 4.96 -5.84 18.41
N GLU A 154 4.19 -6.33 19.36
CA GLU A 154 4.40 -7.59 20.06
C GLU A 154 3.63 -8.69 19.35
N TRP A 155 4.29 -9.79 18.99
CA TRP A 155 3.67 -10.89 18.25
C TRP A 155 3.52 -12.12 19.14
N HIS A 156 2.30 -12.65 19.20
CA HIS A 156 1.98 -13.91 19.85
C HIS A 156 1.65 -14.94 18.79
N ILE A 157 2.40 -16.03 18.75
CA ILE A 157 2.29 -17.06 17.71
C ILE A 157 2.14 -18.42 18.40
N ALA A 158 1.17 -19.22 17.97
CA ALA A 158 0.99 -20.58 18.45
C ALA A 158 0.71 -21.58 17.32
N TRP A 159 1.31 -22.76 17.44
CA TRP A 159 1.11 -23.87 16.52
C TRP A 159 0.43 -25.03 17.22
N LYS A 160 -0.43 -25.76 16.49
CA LYS A 160 -1.06 -26.98 16.98
C LYS A 160 -0.02 -28.09 17.18
N THR A 161 -0.37 -29.09 17.99
CA THR A 161 0.47 -30.29 18.19
C THR A 161 0.63 -31.13 16.92
N THR A 162 -0.20 -30.90 15.91
CA THR A 162 -0.12 -31.56 14.59
C THR A 162 0.86 -30.90 13.62
N ALA A 163 1.40 -29.72 13.95
CA ALA A 163 2.32 -28.99 13.07
C ALA A 163 3.59 -29.79 12.76
N ALA A 164 4.13 -29.63 11.56
CA ALA A 164 5.44 -30.13 11.16
C ALA A 164 6.50 -29.03 11.34
N GLU A 165 7.77 -29.40 11.50
CA GLU A 165 8.87 -28.41 11.57
C GLU A 165 9.10 -27.67 10.25
N SER A 166 8.57 -28.21 9.14
CA SER A 166 8.56 -27.56 7.83
C SER A 166 7.38 -26.62 7.62
N ASP A 167 6.37 -26.63 8.51
CA ASP A 167 5.18 -25.80 8.33
C ASP A 167 5.57 -24.33 8.42
N SER A 168 5.07 -23.55 7.46
CA SER A 168 5.34 -22.12 7.41
C SER A 168 4.10 -21.33 7.02
N VAL A 169 4.04 -20.08 7.47
CA VAL A 169 3.04 -19.11 7.04
C VAL A 169 3.69 -17.78 6.72
N THR A 170 3.16 -17.09 5.71
CA THR A 170 3.50 -15.73 5.35
C THR A 170 2.33 -14.82 5.71
N VAL A 171 2.61 -13.78 6.51
CA VAL A 171 1.64 -12.77 6.92
C VAL A 171 1.98 -11.45 6.24
N SER A 172 1.01 -10.85 5.56
CA SER A 172 1.12 -9.51 4.99
C SER A 172 0.22 -8.55 5.75
N LEU A 173 0.81 -7.51 6.32
CA LEU A 173 0.11 -6.42 7.00
C LEU A 173 0.21 -5.15 6.16
N LYS A 174 -0.81 -4.29 6.24
CA LYS A 174 -0.77 -2.95 5.67
C LYS A 174 -0.99 -1.92 6.77
N VAL A 175 -0.06 -0.98 6.88
CA VAL A 175 -0.20 0.23 7.70
C VAL A 175 -0.69 1.35 6.80
N THR A 176 -1.73 2.05 7.23
CA THR A 176 -2.33 3.17 6.47
C THR A 176 -2.33 4.42 7.32
N THR A 177 -1.78 5.51 6.80
CA THR A 177 -1.93 6.85 7.36
C THR A 177 -2.96 7.64 6.54
N PRO A 178 -3.64 8.64 7.11
CA PRO A 178 -4.36 9.63 6.32
C PRO A 178 -3.41 10.24 5.28
N SER A 179 -3.95 10.57 4.11
CA SER A 179 -3.22 11.44 3.18
C SER A 179 -2.88 12.74 3.91
N PRO A 180 -1.66 13.29 3.72
CA PRO A 180 -1.34 14.63 4.18
C PRO A 180 -2.31 15.68 3.62
#